data_AF-A0A8H3CVM5-F1
#
_entry.id   AF-A0A8H3CVM5-F1
#
_cell.length_a   1.000
_cell.length_b   1.000
_cell.length_c   1.000
_cell.angle_alpha   90.00
_cell.angle_beta   90.00
_cell.angle_gamma   90.00
#
_symmetry.space_group_name_H-M   'P 1'
#
loop_
_entity.id
_entity.type
_entity.pdbx_description
1 polymer ?
#
loop_
_entity_poly.entity_id
_entity_poly.type
_entity_poly.pdbx_seq_one_letter_code
_entity_poly.pdbx_strand_id
1 'polypeptide(L)'
;IVNAADPATGNWWLVMGYPNRAGNYIESSGSAMFVYSLLRAVRKGYLPKKNYVKTATKAYEYLAKTFVVPETNGTLSWNGTVSVGSLGSNGTYDYYISVAEAQNDLKGLAPFILASLEYEAI
;
A
#
# COMPACT_ATOMS: atom_id res chain seq x y z
N ILE A 1 -11.17 5.92 -2.80
CA ILE A 1 -9.72 5.62 -2.64
C ILE A 1 -8.95 6.87 -2.22
N VAL A 2 -8.78 7.90 -3.05
CA VAL A 2 -8.04 9.13 -2.67
C VAL A 2 -8.56 9.75 -1.36
N ASN A 3 -9.87 9.88 -1.19
CA ASN A 3 -10.46 10.44 0.05
C ASN A 3 -10.27 9.56 1.29
N ALA A 4 -9.93 8.28 1.11
CA ALA A 4 -9.67 7.33 2.19
C ALA A 4 -8.18 7.18 2.48
N ALA A 5 -7.31 7.89 1.75
CA ALA A 5 -5.89 7.95 2.06
C ALA A 5 -5.71 8.66 3.40
N ASP A 6 -4.95 8.05 4.30
CA ASP A 6 -4.64 8.60 5.60
C ASP A 6 -3.90 9.94 5.44
N PRO A 7 -4.36 11.05 6.05
CA PRO A 7 -3.75 12.36 5.86
C PRO A 7 -2.29 12.45 6.32
N ALA A 8 -1.88 11.66 7.31
CA ALA A 8 -0.51 11.67 7.81
C ALA A 8 0.43 10.95 6.83
N THR A 9 0.12 9.71 6.50
CA THR A 9 0.99 8.81 5.73
C THR A 9 0.77 8.87 4.22
N GLY A 10 -0.40 9.31 3.77
CA GLY A 10 -0.85 9.22 2.37
C GLY A 10 -1.30 7.83 1.94
N ASN A 11 -1.22 6.81 2.81
CA ASN A 11 -1.48 5.41 2.50
C ASN A 11 -2.81 4.92 3.07
N TRP A 12 -3.10 3.63 2.95
CA TRP A 12 -4.38 3.06 3.32
C TRP A 12 -4.24 2.04 4.45
N TRP A 13 -5.21 2.09 5.36
CA TRP A 13 -5.34 1.15 6.47
C TRP A 13 -5.79 -0.23 5.97
N LEU A 14 -5.32 -1.31 6.61
CA LEU A 14 -5.77 -2.69 6.34
C LEU A 14 -7.29 -2.75 6.28
N VAL A 15 -7.95 -2.24 7.32
CA VAL A 15 -9.41 -2.07 7.34
C VAL A 15 -9.74 -0.59 7.17
N MET A 16 -9.90 -0.16 5.92
CA MET A 16 -10.09 1.25 5.54
C MET A 16 -11.27 1.97 6.23
N GLY A 17 -12.31 1.22 6.64
CA GLY A 17 -13.47 1.78 7.32
C GLY A 17 -13.25 2.12 8.81
N TYR A 18 -12.14 1.67 9.41
CA TYR A 18 -11.84 1.88 10.83
C TYR A 18 -10.43 2.47 11.01
N PRO A 19 -10.14 3.66 10.44
CA PRO A 19 -8.85 4.30 10.61
C PRO A 19 -8.58 4.57 12.09
N ASN A 20 -7.32 4.41 12.53
CA ASN A 20 -6.89 4.61 13.93
C ASN A 20 -7.55 3.72 14.99
N ARG A 21 -8.38 2.74 14.60
CA ARG A 21 -8.89 1.74 15.54
C ARG A 21 -7.73 0.85 16.00
N ALA A 22 -7.71 0.52 17.29
CA ALA A 22 -6.65 -0.27 17.89
C ALA A 22 -6.39 -1.58 17.11
N GLY A 23 -5.12 -1.88 16.85
CA GLY A 23 -4.68 -3.05 16.07
C GLY A 23 -4.71 -2.86 14.55
N ASN A 24 -5.35 -1.83 14.02
CA ASN A 24 -5.25 -1.50 12.60
C ASN A 24 -3.87 -0.91 12.29
N TYR A 25 -3.45 -1.02 11.04
CA TYR A 25 -2.18 -0.50 10.56
C TYR A 25 -2.27 -0.10 9.09
N ILE A 26 -1.29 0.68 8.63
CA ILE A 26 -1.12 0.97 7.20
C ILE A 26 -0.61 -0.28 6.52
N GLU A 27 -1.40 -0.85 5.62
CA GLU A 27 -1.10 -2.12 4.97
C GLU A 27 -0.42 -1.86 3.62
N SER A 28 0.70 -2.54 3.38
CA SER A 28 1.62 -2.16 2.32
C SER A 28 1.19 -2.66 0.94
N SER A 29 0.53 -3.82 0.83
CA SER A 29 0.16 -4.39 -0.47
C SER A 29 -0.99 -3.63 -1.14
N GLY A 30 -2.09 -3.40 -0.43
CA GLY A 30 -3.22 -2.62 -0.90
C GLY A 30 -2.83 -1.18 -1.19
N SER A 31 -1.99 -0.59 -0.35
CA SER A 31 -1.44 0.75 -0.59
C SER A 31 -0.61 0.81 -1.87
N ALA A 32 0.31 -0.14 -2.08
CA ALA A 32 1.11 -0.22 -3.31
C ALA A 32 0.23 -0.42 -4.56
N MET A 33 -0.80 -1.27 -4.49
CA MET A 33 -1.77 -1.45 -5.57
C MET A 33 -2.51 -0.16 -5.93
N PHE A 34 -2.90 0.63 -4.93
CA PHE A 34 -3.56 1.91 -5.15
C PHE A 34 -2.62 2.94 -5.77
N VAL A 35 -1.37 3.03 -5.29
CA VAL A 35 -0.34 3.91 -5.90
C VAL A 35 -0.16 3.56 -7.37
N TYR A 36 0.13 2.28 -7.67
CA TYR A 36 0.29 1.79 -9.03
C TYR A 36 -0.92 2.14 -9.91
N SER A 37 -2.12 1.84 -9.43
CA SER A 37 -3.35 2.06 -10.21
C SER A 37 -3.60 3.54 -10.48
N LEU A 38 -3.35 4.41 -9.50
CA LEU A 38 -3.52 5.85 -9.64
C LEU A 38 -2.53 6.45 -10.63
N LEU A 39 -1.24 6.13 -10.49
CA LEU A 39 -0.19 6.64 -11.39
C LEU A 39 -0.37 6.12 -12.80
N ARG A 40 -0.63 4.81 -12.96
CA ARG A 40 -0.90 4.20 -14.27
C ARG A 40 -2.12 4.80 -14.94
N ALA A 41 -3.21 5.01 -14.20
CA ALA A 41 -4.42 5.62 -14.75
C ALA A 41 -4.19 7.05 -15.22
N VAL A 42 -3.39 7.84 -14.50
CA VAL A 42 -3.00 9.18 -14.95
C VAL A 42 -2.11 9.11 -16.19
N ARG A 43 -1.06 8.27 -16.19
CA ARG A 43 -0.15 8.12 -17.34
C ARG A 43 -0.88 7.67 -18.60
N LYS A 44 -1.89 6.81 -18.46
CA LYS A 44 -2.73 6.33 -19.57
C LYS A 44 -3.85 7.31 -19.96
N GLY A 45 -4.01 8.44 -19.27
CA GLY A 45 -5.03 9.44 -19.56
C GLY A 45 -6.43 9.07 -19.09
N TYR A 46 -6.60 8.05 -18.24
CA TYR A 46 -7.89 7.67 -17.67
C TYR A 46 -8.31 8.60 -16.52
N LEU A 47 -7.34 9.20 -15.84
CA LEU A 47 -7.55 10.19 -14.79
C LEU A 47 -6.79 11.49 -15.11
N PRO A 48 -7.34 12.67 -14.77
CA PRO A 48 -6.60 13.92 -14.89
C PRO A 48 -5.44 13.96 -13.88
N LYS A 49 -4.34 14.66 -14.17
CA LYS A 49 -3.17 14.69 -13.26
C LYS A 49 -3.53 15.17 -11.83
N LYS A 50 -4.29 16.27 -11.72
CA LYS A 50 -4.80 16.94 -10.49
C LYS A 50 -4.36 16.33 -9.14
N ASN A 51 -5.31 15.91 -8.30
CA ASN A 51 -5.03 15.43 -6.94
C ASN A 51 -4.51 14.00 -6.93
N TYR A 52 -4.66 13.24 -8.02
CA TYR A 52 -4.30 11.83 -8.08
C TYR A 52 -2.79 11.61 -8.04
N VAL A 53 -2.02 12.37 -8.82
CA VAL A 53 -0.55 12.30 -8.78
C VAL A 53 -0.04 12.71 -7.41
N LYS A 54 -0.51 13.84 -6.87
CA LYS A 54 -0.10 14.33 -5.54
C LYS A 54 -0.33 13.28 -4.45
N THR A 55 -1.52 12.66 -4.41
CA THR A 55 -1.82 11.61 -3.43
C THR A 55 -0.95 10.37 -3.64
N ALA A 56 -0.81 9.89 -4.88
CA ALA A 56 -0.05 8.69 -5.17
C ALA A 56 1.46 8.85 -4.93
N THR A 57 2.03 10.01 -5.27
CA THR A 57 3.43 10.36 -4.96
C THR A 57 3.69 10.36 -3.45
N LYS A 58 2.84 11.05 -2.67
CA LYS A 58 2.97 11.05 -1.21
C LYS A 58 2.91 9.62 -0.63
N ALA A 59 1.95 8.84 -1.12
CA ALA A 59 1.79 7.45 -0.70
C ALA A 59 3.05 6.62 -1.03
N TYR A 60 3.55 6.72 -2.28
CA TYR A 60 4.74 6.02 -2.74
C TYR A 60 5.99 6.35 -1.89
N GLU A 61 6.25 7.62 -1.64
CA GLU A 61 7.40 8.06 -0.86
C GLU A 61 7.35 7.49 0.57
N TYR A 62 6.18 7.45 1.18
CA TYR A 62 6.00 6.81 2.48
C TYR A 62 6.20 5.29 2.39
N LEU A 63 5.69 4.62 1.34
CA LEU A 63 5.91 3.19 1.15
C LEU A 63 7.41 2.86 1.03
N ALA A 64 8.12 3.59 0.18
CA ALA A 64 9.55 3.41 -0.04
C ALA A 64 10.35 3.68 1.24
N LYS A 65 9.96 4.68 2.04
CA LYS A 65 10.63 5.00 3.30
C LYS A 65 10.35 3.99 4.41
N THR A 66 9.13 3.48 4.49
CA THR A 66 8.65 2.71 5.66
C THR A 66 8.78 1.20 5.47
N PHE A 67 8.54 0.69 4.26
CA PHE A 67 8.40 -0.75 4.03
C PHE A 67 9.55 -1.36 3.23
N VAL A 68 10.39 -0.56 2.56
CA VAL A 68 11.65 -1.04 1.99
C VAL A 68 12.69 -1.10 3.10
N VAL A 69 13.25 -2.29 3.30
CA VAL A 69 14.23 -2.56 4.34
C VAL A 69 15.58 -2.86 3.69
N PRO A 70 16.62 -2.03 3.91
CA PRO A 70 17.96 -2.35 3.44
C PRO A 70 18.57 -3.47 4.28
N GLU A 71 19.03 -4.52 3.60
CA GLU A 71 19.67 -5.66 4.24
C GLU A 71 21.20 -5.51 4.26
N THR A 72 21.86 -6.20 5.20
CA THR A 72 23.33 -6.13 5.37
C THR A 72 24.11 -6.73 4.19
N ASN A 73 23.46 -7.56 3.38
CA ASN A 73 24.03 -8.18 2.18
C ASN A 73 23.89 -7.32 0.91
N GLY A 74 23.43 -6.07 1.04
CA GLY A 74 23.23 -5.15 -0.09
C GLY A 74 21.93 -5.37 -0.88
N THR A 75 21.05 -6.26 -0.42
CA THR A 75 19.71 -6.44 -0.99
C THR A 75 18.66 -5.58 -0.29
N LEU A 76 17.45 -5.55 -0.85
CA LEU A 76 16.30 -4.88 -0.26
C LEU A 76 15.21 -5.91 0.03
N SER A 77 14.65 -5.84 1.23
CA SER A 77 13.42 -6.56 1.61
C SER A 77 12.21 -5.62 1.60
N TRP A 78 11.02 -6.21 1.58
CA TRP A 78 9.73 -5.53 1.65
C TRP A 78 8.92 -6.03 2.84
N ASN A 79 8.37 -5.12 3.65
CA ASN A 79 7.57 -5.45 4.82
C ASN A 79 6.13 -4.90 4.74
N GLY A 80 5.31 -5.15 5.76
CA GLY A 80 4.00 -4.49 5.92
C GLY A 80 2.83 -5.17 5.22
N THR A 81 3.05 -6.35 4.64
CA THR A 81 2.06 -7.03 3.79
C THR A 81 1.30 -8.07 4.61
N VAL A 82 -0.03 -7.97 4.62
CA VAL A 82 -0.86 -9.02 5.24
C VAL A 82 -0.71 -10.34 4.46
N SER A 83 -0.50 -11.45 5.17
CA SER A 83 -0.26 -12.76 4.54
C SER A 83 -1.49 -13.31 3.79
N VAL A 84 -2.68 -13.17 4.38
CA VAL A 84 -3.95 -13.61 3.78
C VAL A 84 -5.15 -12.82 4.33
N GLY A 85 -6.15 -12.56 3.49
CA GLY A 85 -7.48 -12.16 3.95
C GLY A 85 -8.50 -13.13 3.37
N SER A 86 -9.18 -13.91 4.20
CA SER A 86 -10.13 -14.94 3.76
C SER A 86 -11.54 -14.67 4.21
N LEU A 87 -12.49 -14.84 3.28
CA LEU A 87 -13.93 -14.87 3.55
C LEU A 87 -14.41 -16.23 4.06
N GLY A 88 -13.53 -17.23 4.15
CA GLY A 88 -13.81 -18.50 4.86
C GLY A 88 -13.82 -18.35 6.38
N SER A 89 -13.55 -17.14 6.89
CA SER A 89 -13.62 -16.78 8.30
C SER A 89 -14.95 -16.06 8.62
N ASN A 90 -15.04 -15.44 9.80
CA ASN A 90 -16.18 -14.62 10.20
C ASN A 90 -16.18 -13.19 9.60
N GLY A 91 -15.14 -12.79 8.86
CA GLY A 91 -15.06 -11.48 8.19
C GLY A 91 -15.08 -10.28 9.13
N THR A 92 -14.76 -10.48 10.41
CA THR A 92 -14.79 -9.42 11.43
C THR A 92 -13.55 -8.53 11.37
N TYR A 93 -13.65 -7.32 11.92
CA TYR A 93 -12.49 -6.44 12.09
C TYR A 93 -11.36 -7.15 12.86
N ASP A 94 -11.70 -7.83 13.96
CA ASP A 94 -10.74 -8.54 14.81
C ASP A 94 -10.04 -9.68 14.05
N TYR A 95 -10.77 -10.37 13.15
CA TYR A 95 -10.15 -11.33 12.26
C TYR A 95 -9.09 -10.67 11.37
N TYR A 96 -9.43 -9.60 10.66
CA TYR A 96 -8.49 -8.96 9.73
C TYR A 96 -7.22 -8.49 10.44
N ILE A 97 -7.34 -7.78 11.57
CA ILE A 97 -6.17 -7.29 12.30
C ILE A 97 -5.37 -8.39 13.01
N SER A 98 -5.94 -9.60 13.17
CA SER A 98 -5.22 -10.74 13.75
C SER A 98 -4.32 -11.47 12.75
N VAL A 99 -4.48 -11.21 11.44
CA VAL A 99 -3.68 -11.91 10.43
C VAL A 99 -2.26 -11.36 10.42
N ALA A 100 -1.29 -12.28 10.48
CA ALA A 100 0.11 -11.93 10.46
C ALA A 100 0.52 -11.26 9.15
N GLU A 101 1.49 -10.35 9.28
CA GLU A 101 2.21 -9.77 8.17
C GLU A 101 3.37 -10.69 7.74
N ALA A 102 3.71 -10.65 6.45
CA ALA A 102 4.77 -11.45 5.85
C ALA A 102 5.76 -10.56 5.10
N GLN A 103 7.05 -10.73 5.40
CA GLN A 103 8.13 -10.08 4.66
C GLN A 103 8.28 -10.74 3.28
N ASN A 104 8.57 -9.92 2.27
CA ASN A 104 8.79 -10.34 0.89
C ASN A 104 7.60 -11.11 0.27
N ASP A 105 6.40 -10.97 0.84
CA ASP A 105 5.20 -11.53 0.22
C ASP A 105 4.95 -10.86 -1.13
N LEU A 106 4.80 -11.68 -2.16
CA LEU A 106 4.63 -11.23 -3.55
C LEU A 106 3.38 -10.36 -3.74
N LYS A 107 2.37 -10.49 -2.88
CA LYS A 107 1.17 -9.65 -2.91
C LYS A 107 1.49 -8.19 -2.65
N GLY A 108 2.54 -7.89 -1.87
CA GLY A 108 3.00 -6.53 -1.63
C GLY A 108 4.20 -6.13 -2.47
N LEU A 109 5.18 -7.03 -2.59
CA LEU A 109 6.41 -6.76 -3.34
C LEU A 109 6.13 -6.46 -4.82
N ALA A 110 5.30 -7.28 -5.49
CA ALA A 110 5.06 -7.10 -6.92
C ALA A 110 4.29 -5.81 -7.24
N PRO A 111 3.21 -5.44 -6.51
CA PRO A 111 2.59 -4.12 -6.69
C PRO A 111 3.52 -2.96 -6.37
N PHE A 112 4.43 -3.09 -5.39
CA PHE A 112 5.40 -2.03 -5.10
C PHE A 112 6.37 -1.81 -6.27
N ILE A 113 6.90 -2.89 -6.86
CA ILE A 113 7.74 -2.79 -8.06
C ILE A 113 6.97 -2.09 -9.21
N LEU A 114 5.72 -2.48 -9.45
CA LEU A 114 4.89 -1.85 -10.48
C LEU A 114 4.60 -0.38 -10.16
N ALA A 115 4.38 -0.05 -8.89
CA ALA A 115 4.20 1.33 -8.44
C ALA A 115 5.46 2.16 -8.67
N SER A 116 6.66 1.62 -8.40
CA SER A 116 7.94 2.28 -8.68
C SER A 116 8.10 2.62 -10.16
N LEU A 117 7.80 1.67 -11.05
CA LEU A 117 7.89 1.91 -12.49
C LEU A 117 6.94 3.02 -12.97
N GLU A 118 5.72 3.07 -12.41
CA GLU A 118 4.77 4.13 -12.75
C GLU A 118 5.13 5.47 -12.10
N TYR A 119 5.77 5.46 -10.92
CA TYR A 119 6.27 6.65 -10.23
C TYR A 119 7.43 7.31 -10.98
N GLU A 120 8.35 6.51 -11.53
CA GLU A 120 9.47 7.00 -12.34
C GLU A 120 9.03 7.55 -13.71
N ALA A 121 7.85 7.16 -14.19
CA ALA A 121 7.38 7.47 -15.54
C ALA A 121 6.37 8.64 -15.64
N ILE A 122 5.99 9.29 -14.51
CA ILE A 122 4.85 10.22 -14.43
C ILE A 122 5.18 11.71 -14.61
#